data_AF-X1AIX8-F1
#
_entry.id   AF-X1AIX8-F1
#
_cell.length_a   1.000
_cell.length_b   1.000
_cell.length_c   1.000
_cell.angle_alpha   90.00
_cell.angle_beta   90.00
_cell.angle_gamma   90.00
#
_symmetry.space_group_name_H-M   'P 1'
#
loop_
_entity.id
_entity.type
_entity.pdbx_description
1 polymer ?
#
loop_
_entity_poly.entity_id
_entity_poly.type
_entity_poly.pdbx_seq_one_letter_code
_entity_poly.pdbx_strand_id
1 'polypeptide(L)' 'MDKTLHEGIDLEERPVLSFLVSGDLGGLFQFTKDFGYQESPEGYLSKCHLCLHLRKHLVSKKEFEELTPKEFYLHLE' A
#
# COMPACT_ATOMS: atom_id res chain seq x y z
N MET A 1 22.83 17.07 -1.52
CA MET A 1 21.79 16.04 -1.36
C MET A 1 22.19 15.21 -0.15
N ASP A 2 21.88 15.67 1.06
CA ASP A 2 22.22 14.98 2.32
C ASP A 2 21.41 15.63 3.45
N LYS A 3 20.09 15.45 3.45
CA LYS A 3 19.25 16.00 4.54
C LYS A 3 18.19 15.05 5.08
N THR A 4 18.27 13.77 4.73
CA THR A 4 17.24 12.76 5.07
C THR A 4 17.77 11.61 5.91
N LEU A 5 19.04 11.61 6.33
CA LEU A 5 19.60 10.51 7.13
C LEU A 5 19.42 10.69 8.65
N HIS A 6 18.95 11.85 9.13
CA HIS A 6 18.82 12.13 10.57
C HIS A 6 17.39 12.17 11.11
N GLU A 7 16.38 12.37 10.25
CA GLU A 7 14.97 12.39 10.64
C GLU A 7 14.29 11.22 9.92
N GLY A 8 13.76 10.27 10.68
CA GLY A 8 13.07 9.10 10.15
C GLY A 8 11.83 9.50 9.33
N ILE A 9 11.24 8.52 8.63
CA ILE A 9 9.97 8.74 7.93
C ILE A 9 8.84 8.84 8.97
N ASP A 10 8.06 9.91 8.90
CA ASP A 10 6.80 10.01 9.64
C ASP A 10 5.78 9.01 9.07
N LEU A 11 5.32 8.10 9.93
CA LEU A 11 4.38 7.05 9.58
C LEU A 11 2.93 7.42 9.93
N GLU A 12 2.69 8.47 10.71
CA GLU A 12 1.33 8.90 11.06
C GLU A 12 0.59 9.42 9.82
N GLU A 13 1.28 10.18 8.97
CA GLU A 13 0.75 10.70 7.71
C GLU A 13 0.84 9.68 6.54
N ARG A 14 1.41 8.50 6.78
CA ARG A 14 1.67 7.47 5.75
C ARG A 14 1.14 6.10 6.20
N PRO A 15 -0.19 5.95 6.34
CA PRO A 15 -0.80 4.76 6.93
C PRO A 15 -0.45 3.47 6.17
N VAL A 16 -0.36 3.52 4.84
CA VAL A 16 -0.02 2.32 4.06
C VAL A 16 1.42 1.90 4.32
N LEU A 17 2.35 2.86 4.39
CA LEU A 17 3.74 2.58 4.72
C LEU A 17 3.89 2.05 6.15
N SER A 18 3.10 2.55 7.10
CA SER A 18 3.07 2.08 8.50
C SER A 18 2.78 0.58 8.59
N PHE A 19 1.76 0.09 7.87
CA PHE A 19 1.47 -1.34 7.81
C PHE A 19 2.60 -2.15 7.15
N LEU A 20 3.22 -1.62 6.09
CA LEU A 20 4.28 -2.33 5.37
C LEU A 20 5.56 -2.46 6.21
N VAL A 21 5.96 -1.39 6.91
CA VAL A 21 7.16 -1.37 7.76
C VAL A 21 6.98 -2.29 8.98
N SER A 22 5.79 -2.32 9.56
CA SER A 22 5.46 -3.23 10.68
C SER A 22 5.27 -4.70 10.23
N GLY A 23 5.18 -4.96 8.93
CA GLY A 23 4.89 -6.29 8.39
C GLY A 23 3.43 -6.72 8.59
N ASP A 24 2.54 -5.79 8.95
CA ASP A 24 1.14 -6.04 9.24
C ASP A 24 0.28 -6.03 7.97
N LEU A 25 0.41 -7.10 7.18
CA LEU A 25 -0.41 -7.27 5.98
C LEU A 25 -1.90 -7.49 6.32
N GLY A 26 -2.21 -8.01 7.51
CA GLY A 26 -3.58 -8.20 7.97
C GLY A 26 -4.28 -6.86 8.24
N GLY A 27 -3.57 -5.94 8.92
CA GLY A 27 -4.01 -4.56 9.12
C GLY A 27 -4.19 -3.83 7.79
N LEU A 28 -3.22 -3.93 6.86
CA LEU A 28 -3.37 -3.35 5.54
C LEU A 28 -4.59 -3.90 4.79
N PHE A 29 -4.85 -5.20 4.91
CA PHE A 29 -6.01 -5.82 4.30
C PHE A 29 -7.33 -5.27 4.86
N GLN A 30 -7.48 -5.18 6.19
CA GLN A 30 -8.67 -4.60 6.82
C GLN A 30 -8.82 -3.11 6.47
N PHE A 31 -7.74 -2.34 6.53
CA PHE A 31 -7.73 -0.95 6.09
C PHE A 31 -8.23 -0.81 4.65
N THR A 32 -7.79 -1.69 3.74
CA THR A 32 -8.21 -1.66 2.34
C THR A 32 -9.69 -2.07 2.17
N LYS A 33 -10.23 -2.94 3.05
CA LYS A 33 -11.67 -3.27 3.08
C LYS A 33 -12.54 -2.05 3.36
N ASP A 34 -12.08 -1.11 4.19
CA ASP A 34 -12.79 0.14 4.47
C ASP A 34 -12.92 1.02 3.21
N PHE A 35 -12.04 0.83 2.22
CA PHE A 35 -12.12 1.44 0.88
C PHE A 35 -12.86 0.56 -0.15
N GLY A 36 -13.63 -0.43 0.30
CA GLY A 36 -14.45 -1.29 -0.54
C GLY A 36 -13.68 -2.36 -1.31
N TYR A 37 -12.55 -2.84 -0.77
CA TYR A 37 -11.79 -3.92 -1.40
C TYR A 37 -12.56 -5.24 -1.42
N GLN A 38 -12.53 -5.92 -2.57
CA GLN A 38 -13.03 -7.28 -2.72
C GLN A 38 -11.88 -8.19 -3.10
N GLU A 39 -11.85 -9.38 -2.51
CA GLU A 39 -10.80 -10.33 -2.79
C GLU A 39 -10.96 -10.93 -4.18
N SER A 40 -9.83 -11.19 -4.84
CA SER A 40 -9.82 -11.96 -6.08
C SER A 40 -10.30 -13.38 -5.81
N PRO A 41 -11.31 -13.89 -6.55
CA PRO A 41 -11.79 -15.26 -6.39
C PRO A 41 -10.74 -16.31 -6.79
N GLU A 42 -9.71 -15.92 -7.56
CA GLU A 42 -8.57 -16.75 -7.94
C GLU A 42 -7.56 -16.92 -6.79
N GLY A 43 -7.70 -16.14 -5.71
CA GLY A 43 -6.79 -16.14 -4.57
C GLY A 43 -5.45 -15.45 -4.88
N TYR A 44 -4.45 -15.68 -4.02
CA TYR A 44 -3.13 -15.04 -4.16
C TYR A 44 -1.99 -16.04 -4.04
N LEU A 45 -1.02 -15.93 -4.95
CA LEU A 45 0.20 -16.74 -4.94
C LEU A 45 1.07 -16.51 -3.70
N SER A 46 1.12 -15.28 -3.20
CA SER A 46 1.98 -14.90 -2.07
C SER A 46 1.49 -13.64 -1.37
N LYS A 47 2.08 -13.36 -0.20
CA LYS A 47 1.89 -12.09 0.52
C LYS A 47 2.24 -10.87 -0.34
N CYS A 48 3.27 -10.97 -1.18
CA CYS A 48 3.66 -9.88 -2.08
C CYS A 48 2.61 -9.64 -3.17
N HIS A 49 2.01 -10.72 -3.70
CA HIS A 49 0.92 -10.63 -4.66
C HIS A 49 -0.31 -9.93 -4.06
N LEU A 50 -0.71 -10.36 -2.85
CA LEU A 50 -1.79 -9.68 -2.11
C LEU A 50 -1.46 -8.21 -1.83
N CYS A 51 -0.27 -7.91 -1.30
CA CYS A 51 0.18 -6.55 -1.01
C CYS A 51 0.14 -5.64 -2.26
N LEU A 52 0.50 -6.17 -3.43
CA LEU A 52 0.41 -5.42 -4.69
C LEU A 52 -1.05 -5.09 -5.05
N HIS A 53 -1.96 -6.06 -4.94
CA HIS A 53 -3.39 -5.85 -5.18
C HIS A 53 -4.01 -4.83 -4.23
N LEU A 54 -3.69 -4.90 -2.94
CA LEU A 54 -4.17 -3.95 -1.93
C LEU A 54 -3.72 -2.52 -2.25
N ARG A 55 -2.42 -2.33 -2.54
CA ARG A 55 -1.88 -1.01 -2.93
C ARG A 55 -2.50 -0.50 -4.23
N LYS A 56 -2.66 -1.36 -5.24
CA LYS A 56 -3.31 -1.01 -6.52
C LYS A 56 -4.75 -0.53 -6.30
N HIS A 57 -5.51 -1.19 -5.42
CA HIS A 57 -6.87 -0.77 -5.08
C HIS A 57 -6.87 0.61 -4.42
N LEU A 58 -6.03 0.82 -3.40
CA LEU A 58 -5.97 2.07 -2.64
C LEU A 58 -5.63 3.29 -3.52
N VAL A 59 -4.73 3.13 -4.50
CA VAL A 59 -4.35 4.18 -5.47
C VAL A 59 -5.56 4.74 -6.23
N SER A 60 -6.58 3.91 -6.47
CA SER A 60 -7.81 4.31 -7.18
C SER A 60 -8.83 5.02 -6.28
N LYS A 61 -8.66 4.95 -4.94
CA LYS A 61 -9.67 5.41 -3.97
C LYS A 61 -9.32 6.73 -3.32
N LYS A 62 -8.03 6.99 -3.08
CA LYS A 62 -7.53 8.22 -2.46
C LYS A 62 -6.11 8.49 -2.93
N GLU A 63 -5.70 9.76 -2.90
CA GLU A 63 -4.29 10.15 -3.03
C GLU A 63 -3.54 9.77 -1.75
N PHE A 64 -2.72 8.72 -1.83
CA PHE A 64 -1.73 8.36 -0.82
C PHE A 64 -0.36 8.75 -1.35
N GLU A 65 0.34 9.67 -0.67
CA GLU A 65 1.67 10.13 -1.10
C GLU A 65 2.64 8.95 -1.22
N GLU A 66 2.56 8.01 -0.28
CA GLU A 66 3.39 6.80 -0.24
C GLU A 66 3.09 5.78 -1.35
N LEU A 67 2.02 5.97 -2.14
CA LEU A 67 1.67 5.16 -3.30
C LEU A 67 1.84 5.90 -4.62
N THR A 68 2.45 7.09 -4.62
CA THR A 68 2.85 7.76 -5.85
C THR A 68 4.14 7.14 -6.41
N PRO A 69 4.35 7.15 -7.74
CA PRO A 69 3.44 7.59 -8.80
C PRO A 69 2.34 6.55 -9.11
N LYS A 70 1.14 7.01 -9.48
CA LYS A 70 0.01 6.11 -9.81
C LYS A 70 0.26 5.30 -11.06
N GLU A 71 1.04 5.85 -11.97
CA GLU A 71 1.46 5.27 -13.24
C GLU A 71 2.12 3.91 -13.04
N PHE A 72 2.88 3.72 -11.94
CA PHE A 72 3.43 2.41 -11.59
C PHE A 72 2.34 1.34 -11.57
N TYR A 73 1.20 1.61 -10.94
CA TYR A 73 0.11 0.66 -10.77
C TYR A 73 -0.75 0.47 -12.02
N LEU A 74 -0.80 1.49 -12.88
CA LEU A 74 -1.51 1.46 -14.16
C LEU A 74 -0.77 0.61 -15.22
N HIS A 75 0.54 0.44 -15.08
CA HIS A 75 1.39 -0.28 -16.03
C HIS A 75 1.90 -1.64 -15.52
N LEU A 76 1.27 -2.22 -14.50
CA LEU A 76 1.62 -3.55 -13.95
C LEU A 76 1.15 -4.73 -14.82
N GLU A 77 0.92 -4.52 -16.12
CA GLU A 77 0.48 -5.53 -17.08
C GLU A 77 1.63 -6.06 -17.94
#